data_AF-A0A6P0XTY7-F1
#
_entry.id   AF-A0A6P0XTY7-F1
#
_cell.length_a   1.000
_cell.length_b   1.000
_cell.length_c   1.000
_cell.angle_alpha   90.00
_cell.angle_beta   90.00
_cell.angle_gamma   90.00
#
_symmetry.space_group_name_H-M   'P 1'
#
loop_
_entity.id
_entity.type
_entity.pdbx_description
1 polymer ?
#
loop_
_entity_poly.entity_id
_entity_poly.type
_entity_poly.pdbx_seq_one_letter_code
_entity_poly.pdbx_strand_id
1 'polypeptide(L)'
;MDDQFLQLKNFQQTLEQFNDRISASWKEVETAYEDLDPHWEDENHRKHEQLWLPVQEQMKNYLNRQSPVYTDFLNHKLQVLERYLNGG
;
A
#
# COMPACT_ATOMS: atom_id res chain seq x y z
N MET A 1 -9.66 24.55 11.93
CA MET A 1 -9.09 23.43 12.70
C MET A 1 -9.95 22.20 12.50
N ASP A 2 -11.26 22.27 12.75
CA ASP A 2 -12.18 21.14 12.54
C ASP A 2 -12.21 20.63 11.10
N ASP A 3 -12.22 21.52 10.10
CA ASP A 3 -12.18 21.12 8.68
C ASP A 3 -10.91 20.34 8.31
N GLN A 4 -9.76 20.73 8.88
CA GLN A 4 -8.49 20.05 8.63
C GLN A 4 -8.44 18.68 9.33
N PHE A 5 -9.04 18.57 10.51
CA PHE A 5 -9.18 17.30 11.22
C PHE A 5 -10.12 16.33 10.46
N LEU A 6 -11.24 16.83 9.94
CA LEU A 6 -12.14 16.06 9.09
C LEU A 6 -11.45 15.62 7.79
N GLN A 7 -10.71 16.50 7.13
CA GLN A 7 -9.93 16.14 5.95
C GLN A 7 -8.88 15.05 6.26
N LEU A 8 -8.23 15.12 7.42
CA LEU A 8 -7.25 14.11 7.83
C LEU A 8 -7.90 12.75 8.13
N LYS A 9 -9.09 12.74 8.77
CA LYS A 9 -9.90 11.51 8.96
C LYS A 9 -10.28 10.90 7.61
N ASN A 10 -10.78 11.71 6.68
CA ASN A 10 -11.13 11.23 5.33
C ASN A 10 -9.92 10.69 4.57
N PHE A 11 -8.76 11.35 4.71
CA PHE A 11 -7.52 10.88 4.10
C PHE A 11 -7.07 9.53 4.70
N GLN A 12 -7.13 9.37 6.01
CA GLN A 12 -6.78 8.11 6.68
C GLN A 12 -7.68 6.97 6.19
N GLN A 13 -8.99 7.17 6.11
CA GLN A 13 -9.92 6.18 5.57
C GLN A 13 -9.64 5.85 4.09
N THR A 14 -9.31 6.87 3.29
CA THR A 14 -8.98 6.68 1.88
C THR A 14 -7.68 5.90 1.71
N LEU A 15 -6.69 6.14 2.57
CA LEU A 15 -5.42 5.42 2.56
C LEU A 15 -5.60 3.95 2.95
N GLU A 16 -6.41 3.65 3.96
CA GLU A 16 -6.73 2.27 4.33
C GLU A 16 -7.40 1.52 3.18
N GLN A 17 -8.43 2.12 2.57
CA GLN A 17 -9.09 1.53 1.41
C GLN A 17 -8.15 1.35 0.22
N PHE A 18 -7.23 2.30 0.00
CA PHE A 18 -6.20 2.17 -1.02
C PHE A 18 -5.28 0.98 -0.73
N ASN A 19 -4.79 0.86 0.51
CA ASN A 19 -3.89 -0.22 0.95
C ASN A 19 -4.55 -1.59 0.78
N ASP A 20 -5.82 -1.73 1.15
CA ASP A 20 -6.57 -2.97 0.97
C ASP A 20 -6.69 -3.35 -0.51
N ARG A 21 -7.07 -2.37 -1.35
CA ARG A 21 -7.23 -2.59 -2.80
C ARG A 21 -5.91 -2.94 -3.48
N ILE A 22 -4.84 -2.21 -3.19
CA ILE A 22 -3.55 -2.46 -3.83
C ILE A 22 -2.95 -3.79 -3.36
N SER A 23 -3.17 -4.18 -2.10
CA SER A 23 -2.76 -5.50 -1.60
C SER A 23 -3.48 -6.63 -2.34
N ALA A 24 -4.81 -6.52 -2.50
CA ALA A 24 -5.61 -7.50 -3.23
C ALA A 24 -5.20 -7.59 -4.71
N SER A 25 -5.12 -6.45 -5.41
CA SER A 25 -4.73 -6.42 -6.82
C SER A 25 -3.30 -6.90 -7.04
N TRP A 26 -2.36 -6.56 -6.14
CA TRP A 26 -1.00 -7.05 -6.25
C TRP A 26 -0.91 -8.58 -6.12
N LYS A 27 -1.68 -9.15 -5.18
CA LYS A 27 -1.77 -10.60 -5.01
C LYS A 27 -2.29 -11.32 -6.26
N GLU A 28 -3.28 -10.74 -6.94
CA GLU A 28 -3.79 -11.27 -8.21
C GLU A 28 -2.70 -11.27 -9.30
N VAL A 29 -1.94 -10.17 -9.41
CA VAL A 29 -0.84 -10.04 -10.37
C VAL A 29 0.30 -11.01 -10.05
N GLU A 30 0.68 -11.15 -8.78
CA GLU A 30 1.72 -12.09 -8.34
C GLU A 30 1.30 -13.55 -8.60
N THR A 31 0.04 -13.90 -8.30
CA THR A 31 -0.49 -15.25 -8.58
C THR A 31 -0.49 -15.55 -10.07
N ALA A 32 -0.97 -14.62 -10.90
CA ALA A 32 -0.98 -14.80 -12.35
C ALA A 32 0.43 -14.91 -12.95
N TYR A 33 1.40 -14.18 -12.37
CA TYR A 33 2.80 -14.32 -12.75
C TYR A 33 3.36 -15.68 -12.35
N GLU A 34 3.15 -16.13 -11.11
CA GLU A 34 3.61 -17.44 -10.61
C GLU A 34 3.01 -18.62 -11.41
N ASP A 35 1.77 -18.47 -11.89
CA ASP A 35 1.13 -19.47 -12.75
C ASP A 35 1.71 -19.47 -14.19
N LEU A 36 2.11 -18.31 -14.71
CA LEU A 36 2.61 -18.16 -16.09
C LEU A 36 4.10 -18.46 -16.23
N ASP A 37 4.91 -18.07 -15.23
CA ASP A 37 6.38 -18.12 -15.24
C ASP A 37 6.94 -19.50 -15.63
N PRO A 38 6.42 -20.65 -15.13
CA PRO A 38 6.93 -21.97 -15.50
C PRO A 38 6.64 -22.39 -16.95
N HIS A 39 5.76 -21.67 -17.64
CA HIS A 39 5.31 -21.96 -18.99
C HIS A 39 5.84 -20.97 -20.02
N TRP A 40 6.55 -19.94 -19.60
CA TRP A 40 7.00 -18.85 -20.45
C TRP A 40 8.53 -18.89 -20.62
N GLU A 41 9.03 -19.65 -21.59
CA GLU A 41 10.47 -19.88 -21.80
C GLU A 41 11.03 -19.17 -23.06
N ASP A 42 10.58 -17.96 -23.38
CA ASP A 42 11.06 -17.21 -24.55
C ASP A 42 12.01 -16.05 -24.18
N GLU A 43 12.59 -15.38 -25.19
CA GLU A 43 13.49 -14.24 -24.98
C GLU A 43 12.77 -13.02 -24.35
N ASN A 44 11.43 -12.94 -24.47
CA ASN A 44 10.64 -11.89 -23.86
C ASN A 44 10.46 -12.11 -22.36
N HIS A 45 10.39 -13.36 -21.91
CA HIS A 45 10.36 -13.72 -20.49
C HIS A 45 11.55 -13.12 -19.73
N ARG A 46 12.77 -13.27 -20.26
CA ARG A 46 13.98 -12.71 -19.63
C ARG A 46 13.96 -11.19 -19.51
N LYS A 47 13.41 -10.49 -20.51
CA LYS A 47 13.25 -9.02 -20.47
C LYS A 47 12.17 -8.62 -19.47
N HIS A 48 11.10 -9.40 -19.39
CA HIS A 48 10.04 -9.20 -18.41
C HIS A 48 10.56 -9.41 -16.99
N GLU A 49 11.31 -10.48 -16.72
CA GLU A 49 11.89 -10.80 -15.41
C GLU A 49 12.76 -9.64 -14.86
N GLN A 50 13.56 -9.02 -15.73
CA GLN A 50 14.37 -7.84 -15.38
C GLN A 50 13.53 -6.63 -14.92
N LEU A 51 12.30 -6.50 -15.45
CA LEU A 51 11.36 -5.45 -15.05
C LEU A 51 10.50 -5.87 -13.86
N TRP A 52 10.22 -7.17 -13.73
CA TRP A 52 9.37 -7.74 -12.71
C TRP A 52 10.01 -7.68 -11.32
N LEU A 53 11.27 -8.12 -11.18
CA LEU A 53 11.96 -8.18 -9.89
C LEU A 53 11.99 -6.82 -9.14
N PRO A 54 12.34 -5.68 -9.79
CA PRO A 54 12.30 -4.38 -9.13
C PRO A 54 10.90 -3.99 -8.66
N VAL A 55 9.87 -4.27 -9.46
CA VAL A 55 8.48 -3.94 -9.10
C VAL A 55 8.02 -4.80 -7.94
N GLN A 56 8.32 -6.10 -7.96
CA GLN A 56 8.00 -7.02 -6.87
C GLN A 56 8.65 -6.60 -5.56
N GLU A 57 9.93 -6.21 -5.58
CA GLU A 57 10.63 -5.73 -4.38
C GLU A 57 10.03 -4.42 -3.87
N GLN A 58 9.74 -3.47 -4.75
CA GLN A 58 9.09 -2.21 -4.39
C GLN A 58 7.72 -2.43 -3.76
N MET A 59 6.91 -3.32 -4.34
CA MET A 59 5.58 -3.65 -3.82
C MET A 59 5.64 -4.37 -2.48
N LYS A 60 6.56 -5.33 -2.31
CA LYS A 60 6.81 -5.98 -1.02
C LYS A 60 7.23 -4.97 0.04
N ASN A 61 8.13 -4.04 -0.28
CA ASN A 61 8.55 -3.00 0.66
C ASN A 61 7.40 -2.03 0.98
N TYR A 62 6.60 -1.64 -0.01
CA TYR A 62 5.45 -0.79 0.21
C TYR A 62 4.44 -1.46 1.16
N LEU A 63 3.98 -2.67 0.83
CA LEU A 63 2.95 -3.39 1.57
C LEU A 63 3.39 -3.78 2.98
N ASN A 64 4.63 -4.27 3.14
CA ASN A 64 5.07 -4.82 4.43
C ASN A 64 5.65 -3.77 5.37
N ARG A 65 6.08 -2.62 4.86
CA ARG A 65 6.80 -1.62 5.66
C ARG A 65 6.22 -0.23 5.55
N GLN A 66 6.06 0.31 4.34
CA GLN A 66 5.67 1.72 4.19
C GLN A 66 4.19 1.95 4.54
N SER A 67 3.29 1.11 4.02
CA SER A 67 1.84 1.21 4.27
C SER A 67 1.50 1.15 5.77
N PRO A 68 2.01 0.19 6.57
CA PRO A 68 1.78 0.16 8.01
C PRO A 68 2.33 1.42 8.71
N VAL A 69 3.56 1.83 8.39
CA VAL A 69 4.19 3.02 9.00
C VAL A 69 3.38 4.29 8.73
N TYR A 70 2.88 4.48 7.52
CA TYR A 70 2.05 5.64 7.17
C TYR A 70 0.70 5.62 7.90
N THR A 71 0.09 4.44 8.00
CA THR A 71 -1.19 4.25 8.69
C THR A 71 -1.04 4.52 10.18
N ASP A 72 -0.01 3.97 10.83
CA ASP A 72 0.30 4.19 12.24
C ASP A 72 0.57 5.67 12.54
N PHE A 73 1.35 6.33 11.67
CA PHE A 73 1.62 7.76 11.80
C PHE A 73 0.34 8.61 11.75
N LEU A 74 -0.55 8.33 10.79
CA LEU A 74 -1.82 9.05 10.67
C LEU A 74 -2.75 8.79 11.85
N ASN A 75 -2.85 7.54 12.30
CA ASN A 75 -3.67 7.14 13.44
C ASN A 75 -3.20 7.84 14.72
N HIS A 76 -1.88 7.85 14.96
CA HIS A 76 -1.30 8.57 16.09
C HIS A 76 -1.61 10.07 16.03
N LYS A 77 -1.42 10.70 14.86
CA LYS A 77 -1.69 12.14 14.68
C LYS A 77 -3.16 12.47 14.91
N LEU A 78 -4.08 11.65 14.41
CA LEU A 78 -5.52 11.82 14.61
C LEU A 78 -5.88 11.71 16.09
N GLN A 79 -5.32 10.73 16.80
CA GLN A 79 -5.55 10.55 18.24
C GLN A 79 -5.09 11.77 19.05
N VAL A 80 -3.92 12.33 18.73
CA VAL A 80 -3.40 13.54 19.40
C VAL A 80 -4.31 14.75 19.13
N LEU A 81 -4.75 14.94 17.89
CA LEU A 81 -5.65 16.04 17.53
C LEU A 81 -7.02 15.91 18.20
N GLU A 82 -7.56 14.69 18.27
CA GLU A 82 -8.84 14.43 18.93
C GLU A 82 -8.80 14.74 20.43
N ARG A 83 -7.72 14.39 21.12
CA ARG A 83 -7.50 14.77 22.52
C ARG A 83 -7.41 16.29 22.69
N TYR A 84 -6.64 16.96 21.83
CA TYR A 84 -6.46 18.41 21.89
C TYR A 84 -7.79 19.16 21.68
N LEU A 85 -8.60 18.74 20.71
CA LEU A 85 -9.88 19.38 20.40
C LEU A 85 -10.94 19.16 21.49
N ASN A 86 -10.88 18.04 22.21
CA ASN A 86 -11.82 17.71 23.29
C ASN A 86 -11.37 18.20 24.69
N GLY A 87 -10.31 18.99 24.77
CA GLY A 87 -9.90 19.65 26.03
C GLY A 87 -8.93 18.85 26.92
N GLY A 88 -8.33 17.77 26.42
CA GLY A 88 -7.35 16.95 27.15
C GLY A 88 -7.99 15.83 27.96
#